data_AF-A0A520BHI9-F1
#
_entry.id   AF-A0A520BHI9-F1
#
_cell.length_a   1.000
_cell.length_b   1.000
_cell.length_c   1.000
_cell.angle_alpha   90.00
_cell.angle_beta   90.00
_cell.angle_gamma   90.00
#
_symmetry.space_group_name_H-M   'P 1'
#
loop_
_entity.id
_entity.type
_entity.pdbx_description
1 polymer ?
#
loop_
_entity_poly.entity_id
_entity_poly.type
_entity_poly.pdbx_seq_one_letter_code
_entity_poly.pdbx_strand_id
1 'polypeptide(L)'
;MTPQEKNFIAYWTEKRKKWSWKKHTYQTFMTVVLPLSLLIDLVNYFIIGDTQYSFFTFAHFFTFLLNLIILSVIIILGSGFVNWNYNEGKYWNILRKNSNKLQ
;
A
#
# COMPACT_ATOMS: atom_id res chain seq x y z
N MET A 1 6.02 24.39 -19.46
CA MET A 1 5.25 23.31 -18.79
C MET A 1 4.25 22.69 -19.75
N THR A 2 4.22 21.36 -19.88
CA THR A 2 3.25 20.66 -20.75
C THR A 2 1.85 20.61 -20.11
N PRO A 3 0.75 20.42 -20.87
CA PRO A 3 -0.58 20.26 -20.31
C PRO A 3 -0.68 19.10 -19.31
N GLN A 4 -0.01 17.98 -19.59
CA GLN A 4 0.04 16.82 -18.70
C GLN A 4 0.76 17.13 -17.37
N GLU A 5 1.87 17.87 -17.41
CA GLU A 5 2.58 18.33 -16.22
C GLU A 5 1.70 19.25 -15.36
N LYS A 6 0.97 20.20 -15.98
CA LYS A 6 0.02 21.08 -15.27
C LYS A 6 -1.09 20.29 -14.58
N ASN A 7 -1.71 19.34 -15.30
CA ASN A 7 -2.77 18.48 -14.75
C ASN A 7 -2.28 17.65 -13.57
N PHE A 8 -1.07 17.08 -13.67
CA PHE A 8 -0.46 16.33 -12.58
C PHE A 8 -0.19 17.21 -11.36
N ILE A 9 0.36 18.42 -11.54
CA ILE A 9 0.61 19.35 -10.43
C ILE A 9 -0.69 19.71 -9.74
N ALA A 10 -1.73 20.11 -10.48
CA ALA A 10 -3.03 20.46 -9.90
C ALA A 10 -3.62 19.29 -9.10
N TYR A 11 -3.64 18.09 -9.70
CA TYR A 11 -4.09 16.87 -9.05
C TYR A 11 -3.31 16.57 -7.76
N TRP A 12 -1.98 16.55 -7.83
CA TRP A 12 -1.16 16.17 -6.69
C TRP A 12 -1.19 17.21 -5.57
N THR A 13 -1.29 18.50 -5.92
CA THR A 13 -1.45 19.61 -4.97
C THR A 13 -2.69 19.47 -4.12
N GLU A 14 -3.80 19.03 -4.72
CA GLU A 14 -5.05 18.75 -4.00
C GLU A 14 -4.99 17.41 -3.25
N LYS A 15 -4.45 16.38 -3.88
CA LYS A 15 -4.35 15.05 -3.28
C LYS A 15 -3.46 15.03 -2.04
N ARG A 16 -2.32 15.72 -2.05
CA ARG A 16 -1.39 15.77 -0.90
C ARG A 16 -2.03 16.40 0.36
N LYS A 17 -2.89 17.41 0.19
CA LYS A 17 -3.61 18.06 1.30
C LYS A 17 -4.65 17.14 1.92
N LYS A 18 -5.25 16.28 1.10
CA LYS A 18 -6.30 15.33 1.50
C LYS A 18 -5.74 13.95 1.86
N TRP A 19 -4.41 13.78 1.86
CA TRP A 19 -3.80 12.50 2.19
C TRP A 19 -4.02 12.15 3.65
N SER A 20 -4.52 10.94 3.87
CA SER A 20 -4.78 10.42 5.21
C SER A 20 -4.29 9.00 5.28
N TRP A 21 -3.30 8.79 6.15
CA TRP A 21 -2.80 7.44 6.46
C TRP A 21 -3.91 6.55 6.98
N LYS A 22 -4.84 7.07 7.80
CA LYS A 22 -5.99 6.31 8.28
C LYS A 22 -6.83 5.76 7.12
N LYS A 23 -7.15 6.59 6.12
CA LYS A 23 -7.92 6.17 4.95
C LYS A 23 -7.15 5.16 4.09
N HIS A 24 -5.87 5.43 3.83
CA HIS A 24 -4.99 4.53 3.06
C HIS A 24 -4.87 3.16 3.73
N THR A 25 -4.61 3.13 5.04
CA THR A 25 -4.53 1.91 5.86
C THR A 25 -5.82 1.10 5.76
N TYR A 26 -6.97 1.72 6.01
CA TYR A 26 -8.25 1.00 5.97
C TYR A 26 -8.55 0.43 4.59
N GLN A 27 -8.39 1.23 3.54
CA GLN A 27 -8.64 0.79 2.16
C GLN A 27 -7.69 -0.33 1.75
N THR A 28 -6.38 -0.16 1.99
CA THR A 28 -5.36 -1.16 1.64
C THR A 28 -5.55 -2.45 2.43
N PHE A 29 -5.91 -2.36 3.71
CA PHE A 29 -6.20 -3.52 4.54
C PHE A 29 -7.38 -4.33 3.97
N MET A 30 -8.52 -3.68 3.75
CA MET A 30 -9.74 -4.36 3.31
C MET A 30 -9.64 -4.92 1.89
N THR A 31 -8.96 -4.21 0.99
CA THR A 31 -8.94 -4.56 -0.44
C THR A 31 -7.76 -5.44 -0.85
N VAL A 32 -6.66 -5.43 -0.09
CA VAL A 32 -5.43 -6.13 -0.46
C VAL A 32 -5.01 -7.09 0.64
N VAL A 33 -4.74 -6.56 1.84
CA VAL A 33 -4.10 -7.35 2.89
C VAL A 33 -4.98 -8.51 3.35
N LEU A 34 -6.24 -8.23 3.70
CA LEU A 34 -7.16 -9.23 4.22
C LEU A 34 -7.45 -10.34 3.18
N PRO A 35 -7.79 -10.04 1.91
CA PRO A 35 -7.92 -11.08 0.89
C PRO A 35 -6.63 -11.88 0.68
N LEU A 36 -5.48 -11.22 0.66
CA LEU A 36 -4.19 -11.87 0.44
C LEU A 36 -3.80 -12.79 1.60
N SER A 37 -4.00 -12.35 2.84
CA SER A 37 -3.70 -13.16 4.02
C SER A 37 -4.59 -14.39 4.09
N LEU A 38 -5.89 -14.25 3.75
CA LEU A 38 -6.80 -15.38 3.67
C LEU A 38 -6.38 -16.34 2.56
N LEU A 39 -6.00 -15.82 1.39
CA LEU A 39 -5.53 -16.65 0.29
C LEU A 39 -4.26 -17.42 0.65
N ILE A 40 -3.29 -16.78 1.30
CA ILE A 40 -2.07 -17.44 1.77
C ILE A 40 -2.41 -18.57 2.76
N ASP A 41 -3.29 -18.29 3.74
CA ASP A 41 -3.67 -19.29 4.75
C ASP A 41 -4.39 -20.49 4.12
N LEU A 42 -5.32 -20.23 3.19
CA LEU A 42 -6.03 -21.27 2.45
C LEU A 42 -5.10 -22.09 1.55
N VAL A 43 -4.15 -21.45 0.85
CA VAL A 43 -3.16 -22.14 0.01
C VAL A 43 -2.25 -23.03 0.85
N ASN A 44 -1.76 -22.53 1.99
CA ASN A 44 -0.92 -23.30 2.88
C ASN A 44 -1.64 -24.55 3.40
N TYR A 45 -2.92 -24.42 3.72
CA TYR A 45 -3.70 -25.54 4.21
C TYR A 45 -4.08 -26.54 3.10
N PHE A 46 -4.73 -26.06 2.04
CA PHE A 46 -5.35 -26.94 1.03
C PHE A 46 -4.37 -27.46 -0.03
N ILE A 47 -3.33 -26.69 -0.36
CA ILE A 47 -2.42 -27.00 -1.48
C ILE A 47 -1.11 -27.59 -0.97
N ILE A 48 -0.50 -26.97 0.04
CA ILE A 48 0.77 -27.44 0.59
C ILE A 48 0.55 -28.66 1.49
N GLY A 49 -0.68 -28.86 1.98
CA GLY A 49 -1.06 -30.06 2.74
C GLY A 49 -0.33 -30.13 4.07
N ASP A 50 -0.08 -28.99 4.72
CA ASP A 50 0.52 -28.96 6.05
C ASP A 50 -0.49 -29.49 7.07
N THR A 51 -0.50 -30.82 7.24
CA THR A 51 -1.39 -31.52 8.17
C THR A 51 -0.96 -31.39 9.63
N GLN A 52 0.16 -30.69 9.93
CA GLN A 52 0.57 -30.45 11.32
C GLN A 52 -0.33 -29.41 12.01
N TYR A 53 -1.03 -28.58 11.24
CA TYR A 53 -2.00 -27.63 11.73
C TYR A 53 -3.41 -28.16 11.52
N SER A 54 -4.08 -28.59 12.60
CA SER A 54 -5.53 -28.76 12.52
C SER A 54 -6.17 -27.37 12.37
N PHE A 55 -6.93 -27.20 11.28
CA PHE A 55 -7.52 -25.93 10.81
C PHE A 55 -8.23 -25.10 11.89
N PHE A 56 -8.74 -25.76 12.93
CA PHE A 56 -9.43 -25.14 14.06
C PHE A 56 -8.66 -25.28 15.38
N THR A 57 -7.38 -24.91 15.39
CA THR A 57 -6.65 -24.69 16.64
C THR A 57 -6.46 -23.22 16.93
N PHE A 58 -6.42 -22.92 18.23
CA PHE A 58 -6.02 -21.60 18.71
C PHE A 58 -4.60 -21.23 18.26
N ALA A 59 -3.69 -22.22 18.14
CA ALA A 59 -2.35 -22.03 17.62
C ALA A 59 -2.35 -21.57 16.15
N HIS A 60 -3.14 -22.23 15.29
CA HIS A 60 -3.29 -21.82 13.88
C HIS A 60 -3.84 -20.39 13.77
N PHE A 61 -4.90 -20.09 14.53
CA PHE A 61 -5.49 -18.75 14.55
C PHE A 61 -4.46 -17.69 14.98
N PHE A 62 -3.62 -17.98 15.97
CA PHE A 62 -2.57 -17.06 16.40
C PHE A 62 -1.50 -16.85 15.34
N THR A 63 -1.05 -17.92 14.67
CA THR A 63 -0.11 -17.84 13.53
C THR A 63 -0.71 -17.01 12.39
N PHE A 64 -1.98 -17.25 12.05
CA PHE A 64 -2.71 -16.46 11.05
C PHE A 64 -2.75 -14.97 11.43
N LEU A 65 -3.11 -14.63 12.68
CA LEU A 65 -3.16 -13.25 13.15
C LEU A 65 -1.78 -12.57 13.08
N LEU A 66 -0.72 -13.27 13.48
CA LEU A 66 0.65 -12.74 13.43
C LEU A 66 1.05 -12.44 11.99
N ASN A 67 0.81 -13.38 11.07
CA ASN A 67 1.07 -13.20 9.64
C ASN A 67 0.24 -12.05 9.05
N LEU A 68 -1.04 -11.94 9.41
CA LEU A 68 -1.92 -10.85 9.01
C LEU A 68 -1.35 -9.49 9.45
N ILE A 69 -0.87 -9.39 10.69
CA ILE A 69 -0.28 -8.15 11.22
C ILE A 69 1.01 -7.80 10.46
N ILE A 70 1.92 -8.76 10.25
CA ILE A 70 3.16 -8.54 9.51
C ILE A 70 2.87 -8.07 8.09
N LEU A 71 1.99 -8.78 7.37
CA LEU A 71 1.57 -8.41 6.02
C LEU A 71 0.91 -7.03 5.98
N SER A 72 0.06 -6.73 6.97
CA SER A 72 -0.57 -5.40 7.11
C SER A 72 0.47 -4.30 7.19
N VAL A 73 1.43 -4.43 8.10
CA VAL A 73 2.47 -3.42 8.30
C VAL A 73 3.30 -3.22 7.03
N ILE A 74 3.78 -4.31 6.44
CA ILE A 74 4.66 -4.25 5.25
C ILE A 74 3.92 -3.64 4.05
N ILE A 75 2.73 -4.13 3.73
CA ILE A 75 2.01 -3.71 2.52
C ILE A 75 1.47 -2.28 2.67
N ILE A 76 0.91 -1.94 3.83
CA ILE A 76 0.31 -0.62 4.04
C ILE A 76 1.38 0.46 4.04
N LEU A 77 2.48 0.26 4.79
CA LEU A 77 3.58 1.22 4.83
C LEU A 77 4.31 1.27 3.50
N GLY A 78 4.64 0.11 2.90
CA GLY A 78 5.35 0.03 1.63
C GLY A 78 4.59 0.74 0.51
N SER A 79 3.31 0.40 0.31
CA SER A 79 2.49 1.02 -0.74
C SER A 79 2.28 2.52 -0.50
N GLY A 80 2.03 2.93 0.74
CA GLY A 80 1.81 4.33 1.10
C GLY A 80 3.07 5.16 0.88
N PHE A 81 4.23 4.65 1.32
CA PHE A 81 5.51 5.34 1.19
C PHE A 81 5.96 5.44 -0.28
N VAL A 82 5.86 4.36 -1.05
CA VAL A 82 6.20 4.37 -2.49
C VAL A 82 5.30 5.37 -3.23
N ASN A 83 3.98 5.32 -3.03
CA ASN A 83 3.05 6.22 -3.68
C ASN A 83 3.30 7.70 -3.30
N TRP A 84 3.56 7.98 -2.02
CA TRP A 84 3.85 9.34 -1.57
C TRP A 84 5.15 9.88 -2.16
N ASN A 85 6.26 9.14 -2.00
CA ASN A 85 7.58 9.61 -2.42
C ASN A 85 7.70 9.71 -3.94
N TYR A 86 7.14 8.75 -4.69
CA TYR A 86 7.15 8.82 -6.15
C TYR A 86 6.46 10.09 -6.65
N ASN A 87 5.28 10.41 -6.11
CA ASN A 87 4.51 11.56 -6.55
C ASN A 87 5.09 12.89 -6.05
N GLU A 88 5.57 12.98 -4.80
CA GLU A 88 6.29 14.18 -4.33
C GLU A 88 7.57 14.42 -5.13
N GLY A 89 8.37 13.38 -5.38
CA GLY A 89 9.58 13.49 -6.19
C GLY A 89 9.28 14.01 -7.60
N LYS A 90 8.24 13.46 -8.25
CA LYS A 90 7.77 13.92 -9.55
C LYS A 90 7.28 15.38 -9.50
N TYR A 91 6.54 15.76 -8.46
CA TYR A 91 6.03 17.11 -8.25
C TYR A 91 7.16 18.14 -8.18
N TRP A 92 8.16 17.92 -7.32
CA TRP A 92 9.30 18.84 -7.18
C TRP A 92 10.19 18.88 -8.42
N ASN A 93 10.37 17.75 -9.11
CA ASN A 93 11.14 17.71 -10.33
C ASN A 93 10.50 18.59 -11.44
N ILE A 94 9.17 18.50 -11.60
CA ILE A 94 8.44 19.32 -12.57
C ILE A 94 8.51 20.81 -12.21
N LEU A 95 8.36 21.16 -10.92
CA LEU A 95 8.47 22.55 -10.49
C LEU A 95 9.87 23.13 -10.74
N ARG A 96 10.92 22.41 -10.35
CA ARG A 96 12.31 22.82 -10.57
C ARG A 96 12.63 23.00 -12.05
N LYS A 97 12.21 22.06 -12.90
CA LYS A 97 12.38 22.14 -14.35
C LYS A 97 11.72 23.38 -14.96
N ASN A 98 10.56 23.80 -14.46
CA ASN A 98 9.90 25.00 -14.95
C ASN A 98 10.51 26.28 -14.39
N SER A 99 10.96 26.29 -13.13
CA SER A 99 11.68 27.43 -12.53
C SER A 99 12.97 27.74 -13.30
N ASN A 100 13.75 26.72 -13.64
CA ASN A 100 15.02 26.86 -14.36
C ASN A 100 14.85 27.25 -15.85
N LYS A 101 13.62 27.23 -16.39
CA LYS A 101 13.31 27.70 -17.75
C LYS A 101 12.91 29.18 -17.79
N LEU A 102 12.67 29.79 -16.63
CA LEU A 102 12.27 31.19 -16.48
C LEU A 102 13.48 32.09 -16.13
N GLN A 103 14.63 31.49 -15.83
CA GLN A 103 15.94 32.14 -15.80
C GLN A 103 16.59 32.00 -17.18
#